data_AF-A0A067PI28-F1
#
_entry.id   AF-A0A067PI28-F1
#
_cell.length_a   1.000
_cell.length_b   1.000
_cell.length_c   1.000
_cell.angle_alpha   90.00
_cell.angle_beta   90.00
_cell.angle_gamma   90.00
#
_symmetry.space_group_name_H-M   'P 1'
#
loop_
_entity.id
_entity.type
_entity.pdbx_description
1 polymer ?
#
loop_
_entity_poly.entity_id
_entity_poly.type
_entity_poly.pdbx_seq_one_letter_code
_entity_poly.pdbx_strand_id
1 'polypeptide(L)'
;MKQELAQDLYRETGVRFVQGKRHVDRVYARLAVDLEEMLEVNVVGVDLDEVCDDAEIRIREAGRQAKKAHQKLEDDLVDFIRDEIQDLQRSRRRDQKKRKENVYGKKDEGGIPCVKKSRRHGEQEYERNTQDERKRARERAEEQKRKEEEERRSRFEEEREQREKEHWRKEYEQAQEANRNWERAQEEARQRPREEKASKEEGAQNRSKNTQDSNTKETRGSQGNNEAERDRLYREAVQSIANLTKRNQDLSATIKALQEELQRRSVSLLAQSWDAYKALWDHLNHPSLQLSFATIPWPMHPQPKTPSDITALAVSNFLFSNLDSGDRSRKDKIKTALLRWHPDKFARVLSRVPEADRPLVEEGVGILVRHLNDELAKEK
;
A
#
# COMPACT_ATOMS: atom_id res chain seq x y z
N MET A 1 -34.26 -10.69 -25.80
CA MET A 1 -33.02 -11.49 -25.66
C MET A 1 -31.85 -10.65 -25.10
N LYS A 2 -31.16 -9.79 -25.89
CA LYS A 2 -30.00 -9.01 -25.39
C LYS A 2 -30.27 -8.18 -24.13
N GLN A 3 -31.47 -7.60 -24.03
CA GLN A 3 -31.86 -6.72 -22.93
C GLN A 3 -32.22 -7.49 -21.64
N GLU A 4 -32.73 -8.72 -21.76
CA GLU A 4 -32.95 -9.62 -20.61
C GLU A 4 -31.61 -10.14 -20.09
N LEU A 5 -30.72 -10.60 -20.98
CA LEU A 5 -29.35 -11.01 -20.62
C LEU A 5 -28.60 -9.93 -19.85
N ALA A 6 -28.76 -8.65 -20.22
CA ALA A 6 -28.18 -7.53 -19.48
C ALA A 6 -28.83 -7.31 -18.09
N GLN A 7 -30.15 -7.54 -17.96
CA GLN A 7 -30.86 -7.41 -16.67
C GLN A 7 -30.54 -8.56 -15.72
N ASP A 8 -30.44 -9.80 -16.21
CA ASP A 8 -30.10 -10.95 -15.37
C ASP A 8 -28.63 -10.91 -14.93
N LEU A 9 -27.71 -10.47 -15.80
CA LEU A 9 -26.32 -10.19 -15.40
C LEU A 9 -26.26 -9.12 -14.29
N TYR A 10 -27.08 -8.08 -14.38
CA TYR A 10 -27.19 -7.04 -13.34
C TYR A 10 -27.78 -7.57 -12.02
N ARG A 11 -28.75 -8.49 -12.08
CA ARG A 11 -29.31 -9.15 -10.88
C ARG A 11 -28.26 -10.03 -10.20
N GLU A 12 -27.56 -10.87 -10.96
CA GLU A 12 -26.61 -11.82 -10.38
C GLU A 12 -25.37 -11.12 -9.82
N THR A 13 -24.79 -10.17 -10.57
CA THR A 13 -23.69 -9.33 -10.06
C THR A 13 -24.14 -8.49 -8.85
N GLY A 14 -25.35 -7.94 -8.85
CA GLY A 14 -25.92 -7.23 -7.71
C GLY A 14 -26.04 -8.09 -6.44
N VAL A 15 -26.50 -9.33 -6.56
CA VAL A 15 -26.56 -10.27 -5.42
C VAL A 15 -25.16 -10.59 -4.88
N ARG A 16 -24.18 -10.87 -5.75
CA ARG A 16 -22.79 -11.12 -5.33
C ARG A 16 -22.16 -9.89 -4.68
N PHE A 17 -22.41 -8.68 -5.19
CA PHE A 17 -21.94 -7.42 -4.58
C PHE A 17 -22.53 -7.20 -3.19
N VAL A 18 -23.83 -7.45 -2.99
CA VAL A 18 -24.47 -7.37 -1.66
C VAL A 18 -23.91 -8.41 -0.69
N GLN A 19 -23.56 -9.62 -1.15
CA GLN A 19 -22.89 -10.62 -0.31
C GLN A 19 -21.46 -10.19 0.06
N GLY A 20 -20.69 -9.65 -0.90
CA GLY A 20 -19.35 -9.10 -0.66
C GLY A 20 -19.38 -7.96 0.37
N LYS A 21 -20.29 -7.00 0.23
CA LYS A 21 -20.49 -5.94 1.22
C LYS A 21 -20.82 -6.52 2.60
N ARG A 22 -21.76 -7.47 2.70
CA ARG A 22 -22.08 -8.16 3.97
C ARG A 22 -20.91 -8.98 4.55
N HIS A 23 -19.85 -9.26 3.81
CA HIS A 23 -18.62 -9.83 4.36
C HIS A 23 -17.71 -8.74 4.92
N VAL A 24 -17.47 -7.68 4.16
CA VAL A 24 -16.70 -6.49 4.58
C VAL A 24 -17.30 -5.84 5.84
N ASP A 25 -18.61 -5.62 5.87
CA ASP A 25 -19.32 -5.05 7.03
C ASP A 25 -19.12 -5.91 8.30
N ARG A 26 -19.01 -7.24 8.16
CA ARG A 26 -18.74 -8.16 9.29
C ARG A 26 -17.28 -8.14 9.75
N VAL A 27 -16.32 -7.92 8.85
CA VAL A 27 -14.90 -7.76 9.22
C VAL A 27 -14.72 -6.46 10.01
N TYR A 28 -15.32 -5.35 9.55
CA TYR A 28 -15.28 -4.08 10.30
C TYR A 28 -16.04 -4.16 11.63
N ALA A 29 -17.19 -4.83 11.69
CA ALA A 29 -17.92 -5.02 12.95
C ALA A 29 -17.10 -5.82 13.97
N ARG A 30 -16.33 -6.83 13.54
CA ARG A 30 -15.45 -7.59 14.44
C ARG A 30 -14.26 -6.75 14.90
N LEU A 31 -13.59 -6.04 13.99
CA LEU A 31 -12.51 -5.12 14.34
C LEU A 31 -12.94 -4.03 15.33
N ALA A 32 -14.19 -3.57 15.28
CA ALA A 32 -14.73 -2.63 16.26
C ALA A 32 -14.84 -3.26 17.66
N VAL A 33 -15.34 -4.51 17.77
CA VAL A 33 -15.41 -5.25 19.05
C VAL A 33 -14.01 -5.56 19.58
N ASP A 34 -13.09 -6.03 18.73
CA ASP A 34 -11.71 -6.32 19.12
C ASP A 34 -11.00 -5.03 19.64
N LEU A 35 -11.35 -3.85 19.13
CA LEU A 35 -10.87 -2.54 19.60
C LEU A 35 -11.55 -2.07 20.90
N GLU A 36 -12.85 -2.29 21.06
CA GLU A 36 -13.58 -1.98 22.30
C GLU A 36 -13.09 -2.87 23.46
N GLU A 37 -12.88 -4.18 23.23
CA GLU A 37 -12.32 -5.10 24.22
C GLU A 37 -10.89 -4.70 24.64
N MET A 38 -10.05 -4.23 23.70
CA MET A 38 -8.71 -3.70 24.02
C MET A 38 -8.76 -2.37 24.82
N LEU A 39 -9.82 -1.58 24.70
CA LEU A 39 -10.00 -0.33 25.45
C LEU A 39 -10.64 -0.54 26.84
N GLU A 40 -11.40 -1.62 27.04
CA GLU A 40 -11.96 -1.99 28.35
C GLU A 40 -10.97 -2.72 29.28
N VAL A 41 -9.78 -3.12 28.78
CA VAL A 41 -8.71 -3.64 29.65
C VAL A 41 -8.22 -2.52 30.57
N ASN A 42 -8.68 -2.54 31.81
CA ASN A 42 -8.37 -1.52 32.82
C ASN A 42 -6.96 -1.74 33.40
N VAL A 43 -5.94 -1.41 32.60
CA VAL A 43 -4.52 -1.70 32.87
C VAL A 43 -3.98 -0.90 34.05
N VAL A 44 -4.04 -1.51 35.24
CA VAL A 44 -3.26 -1.08 36.41
C VAL A 44 -1.97 -1.90 36.48
N GLY A 45 -0.90 -1.40 35.85
CA GLY A 45 0.47 -1.91 36.06
C GLY A 45 1.04 -2.86 35.00
N VAL A 46 0.57 -2.81 33.74
CA VAL A 46 1.31 -3.37 32.58
C VAL A 46 1.92 -2.22 31.79
N ASP A 47 3.11 -2.41 31.21
CA ASP A 47 3.74 -1.41 30.36
C ASP A 47 2.89 -1.13 29.11
N LEU A 48 2.44 0.13 28.98
CA LEU A 48 1.56 0.56 27.89
C LEU A 48 2.23 0.43 26.52
N ASP A 49 3.56 0.55 26.44
CA ASP A 49 4.30 0.50 25.18
C ASP A 49 4.30 -0.92 24.59
N GLU A 50 4.45 -1.97 25.41
CA GLU A 50 4.42 -3.37 24.95
C GLU A 50 3.01 -3.79 24.50
N VAL A 51 1.96 -3.23 25.13
CA VAL A 51 0.56 -3.39 24.68
C VAL A 51 0.28 -2.60 23.39
N CYS A 52 0.84 -1.39 23.24
CA CYS A 52 0.68 -0.59 22.02
C CYS A 52 1.33 -1.23 20.79
N ASP A 53 2.53 -1.81 20.94
CA ASP A 53 3.23 -2.47 19.83
C ASP A 53 2.47 -3.71 19.32
N ASP A 54 1.97 -4.59 20.22
CA ASP A 54 1.14 -5.73 19.83
C ASP A 54 -0.18 -5.28 19.20
N ALA A 55 -0.84 -4.25 19.74
CA ALA A 55 -2.03 -3.67 19.13
C ALA A 55 -1.75 -3.11 17.72
N GLU A 56 -0.65 -2.41 17.49
CA GLU A 56 -0.31 -1.90 16.16
C GLU A 56 0.05 -3.04 15.19
N ILE A 57 0.77 -4.07 15.66
CA ILE A 57 1.06 -5.28 14.87
C ILE A 57 -0.25 -5.96 14.44
N ARG A 58 -1.22 -6.14 15.36
CA ARG A 58 -2.54 -6.72 15.06
C ARG A 58 -3.36 -5.88 14.09
N ILE A 59 -3.37 -4.54 14.24
CA ILE A 59 -4.07 -3.64 13.31
C ILE A 59 -3.42 -3.69 11.91
N ARG A 60 -2.08 -3.67 11.83
CA ARG A 60 -1.31 -3.83 10.57
C ARG A 60 -1.50 -5.22 9.95
N GLU A 61 -1.65 -6.28 10.75
CA GLU A 61 -1.99 -7.64 10.31
C GLU A 61 -3.41 -7.70 9.73
N ALA A 62 -4.42 -7.22 10.46
CA ALA A 62 -5.81 -7.19 9.99
C ALA A 62 -5.97 -6.35 8.72
N GLY A 63 -5.29 -5.21 8.61
CA GLY A 63 -5.24 -4.41 7.39
C GLY A 63 -4.60 -5.16 6.20
N ARG A 64 -3.52 -5.92 6.44
CA ARG A 64 -2.91 -6.79 5.42
C ARG A 64 -3.85 -7.95 5.03
N GLN A 65 -4.58 -8.54 5.96
CA GLN A 65 -5.56 -9.61 5.69
C GLN A 65 -6.76 -9.09 4.91
N ALA A 66 -7.32 -7.92 5.29
CA ALA A 66 -8.40 -7.26 4.56
C ALA A 66 -8.00 -6.89 3.13
N LYS A 67 -6.78 -6.35 2.92
CA LYS A 67 -6.27 -6.05 1.58
C LYS A 67 -6.07 -7.32 0.73
N LYS A 68 -5.56 -8.41 1.32
CA LYS A 68 -5.48 -9.72 0.64
C LYS A 68 -6.86 -10.28 0.26
N ALA A 69 -7.85 -10.15 1.14
CA ALA A 69 -9.22 -10.59 0.86
C ALA A 69 -9.87 -9.76 -0.24
N HIS A 70 -9.61 -8.45 -0.29
CA HIS A 70 -10.08 -7.57 -1.35
C HIS A 70 -9.43 -7.92 -2.71
N GLN A 71 -8.09 -8.02 -2.76
CA GLN A 71 -7.36 -8.44 -3.96
C GLN A 71 -7.88 -9.77 -4.49
N LYS A 72 -8.09 -10.77 -3.62
CA LYS A 72 -8.63 -12.07 -4.05
C LYS A 72 -10.03 -11.93 -4.66
N LEU A 73 -10.90 -11.07 -4.14
CA LEU A 73 -12.22 -10.83 -4.72
C LEU A 73 -12.14 -10.12 -6.08
N GLU A 74 -11.13 -9.29 -6.32
CA GLU A 74 -10.85 -8.72 -7.64
C GLU A 74 -10.30 -9.78 -8.60
N ASP A 75 -9.36 -10.61 -8.17
CA ASP A 75 -8.78 -11.70 -8.95
C ASP A 75 -9.84 -12.75 -9.34
N ASP A 76 -10.63 -13.22 -8.37
CA ASP A 76 -11.76 -14.15 -8.57
C ASP A 76 -12.81 -13.58 -9.56
N LEU A 77 -13.02 -12.24 -9.57
CA LEU A 77 -13.93 -11.56 -10.49
C LEU A 77 -13.34 -11.40 -11.89
N VAL A 78 -12.04 -11.07 -12.01
CA VAL A 78 -11.34 -10.95 -13.28
C VAL A 78 -11.26 -12.30 -13.99
N ASP A 79 -11.01 -13.38 -13.26
CA ASP A 79 -10.98 -14.74 -13.83
C ASP A 79 -12.38 -15.21 -14.26
N PHE A 80 -13.43 -14.92 -13.49
CA PHE A 80 -14.82 -15.15 -13.90
C PHE A 80 -15.18 -14.44 -15.22
N ILE A 81 -14.81 -13.16 -15.35
CA ILE A 81 -15.02 -12.37 -16.58
C ILE A 81 -14.19 -12.94 -17.75
N ARG A 82 -12.95 -13.40 -17.49
CA ARG A 82 -12.08 -14.01 -18.50
C ARG A 82 -12.69 -15.29 -19.06
N ASP A 83 -13.24 -16.15 -18.21
CA ASP A 83 -13.80 -17.43 -18.64
C ASP A 83 -15.13 -17.29 -19.39
N GLU A 84 -16.01 -16.37 -18.99
CA GLU A 84 -17.21 -16.02 -19.77
C GLU A 84 -16.83 -15.52 -21.17
N ILE A 85 -15.82 -14.65 -21.28
CA ILE A 85 -15.28 -14.20 -22.57
C ILE A 85 -14.66 -15.36 -23.36
N GLN A 86 -13.96 -16.30 -22.72
CA GLN A 86 -13.42 -17.49 -23.38
C GLN A 86 -14.54 -18.39 -23.94
N ASP A 87 -15.61 -18.66 -23.19
CA ASP A 87 -16.68 -19.53 -23.65
C ASP A 87 -17.54 -18.89 -24.75
N LEU A 88 -17.77 -17.57 -24.70
CA LEU A 88 -18.31 -16.81 -25.83
C LEU A 88 -17.41 -16.92 -27.08
N GLN A 89 -16.08 -16.82 -26.93
CA GLN A 89 -15.13 -17.02 -28.03
C GLN A 89 -15.12 -18.47 -28.54
N ARG A 90 -15.13 -19.48 -27.66
CA ARG A 90 -15.19 -20.92 -28.01
C ARG A 90 -16.49 -21.24 -28.75
N SER A 91 -17.61 -20.66 -28.34
CA SER A 91 -18.89 -20.77 -29.06
C SER A 91 -18.78 -20.20 -30.48
N ARG A 92 -18.30 -18.95 -30.61
CA ARG A 92 -18.09 -18.29 -31.91
C ARG A 92 -17.10 -19.04 -32.81
N ARG A 93 -16.07 -19.68 -32.24
CA ARG A 93 -15.13 -20.56 -32.97
C ARG A 93 -15.79 -21.86 -33.44
N ARG A 94 -16.66 -22.50 -32.63
CA ARG A 94 -17.44 -23.68 -33.05
C ARG A 94 -18.31 -23.36 -34.27
N ASP A 95 -18.98 -22.21 -34.28
CA ASP A 95 -19.82 -21.79 -35.41
C ASP A 95 -19.01 -21.41 -36.66
N GLN A 96 -17.85 -20.75 -36.51
CA GLN A 96 -16.93 -20.52 -37.62
C GLN A 96 -16.32 -21.82 -38.16
N LYS A 97 -16.01 -22.79 -37.31
CA LYS A 97 -15.45 -24.08 -37.71
C LYS A 97 -16.47 -24.89 -38.54
N LYS A 98 -17.72 -24.98 -38.08
CA LYS A 98 -18.85 -25.56 -38.84
C LYS A 98 -19.01 -24.93 -40.24
N ARG A 99 -18.74 -23.62 -40.38
CA ARG A 99 -18.76 -22.93 -41.69
C ARG A 99 -17.55 -23.22 -42.58
N LYS A 100 -16.38 -23.59 -42.01
CA LYS A 100 -15.12 -23.78 -42.76
C LYS A 100 -14.82 -25.23 -43.15
N GLU A 101 -15.20 -26.21 -42.32
CA GLU A 101 -15.05 -27.63 -42.69
C GLU A 101 -15.96 -28.03 -43.86
N ASN A 102 -17.00 -27.23 -44.11
CA ASN A 102 -17.87 -27.34 -45.29
C ASN A 102 -17.23 -26.84 -46.61
N VAL A 103 -15.91 -26.61 -46.66
CA VAL A 103 -15.24 -25.90 -47.79
C VAL A 103 -13.96 -26.55 -48.32
N TYR A 104 -13.03 -27.04 -47.47
CA TYR A 104 -11.71 -27.54 -47.94
C TYR A 104 -11.11 -28.68 -47.10
N GLY A 105 -10.37 -29.59 -47.78
CA GLY A 105 -9.38 -30.44 -47.13
C GLY A 105 -8.79 -31.55 -48.03
N LYS A 106 -7.45 -31.55 -48.24
CA LYS A 106 -6.62 -32.75 -48.56
C LYS A 106 -5.11 -32.46 -48.69
N LYS A 107 -4.31 -33.44 -48.21
CA LYS A 107 -2.95 -33.87 -48.63
C LYS A 107 -1.68 -33.21 -48.04
N ASP A 108 -0.58 -33.98 -48.20
CA ASP A 108 0.44 -34.26 -47.17
C ASP A 108 1.92 -34.08 -47.63
N GLU A 109 2.88 -34.40 -46.75
CA GLU A 109 4.32 -34.07 -46.81
C GLU A 109 5.28 -35.26 -47.13
N GLY A 110 6.60 -35.00 -47.26
CA GLY A 110 7.66 -36.04 -47.16
C GLY A 110 9.09 -35.64 -47.58
N GLY A 111 10.13 -36.08 -46.84
CA GLY A 111 11.57 -35.89 -47.17
C GLY A 111 12.54 -36.59 -46.18
N ILE A 112 13.78 -36.95 -46.61
CA ILE A 112 14.74 -37.82 -45.86
C ILE A 112 16.25 -37.42 -46.10
N PRO A 113 17.23 -37.67 -45.18
CA PRO A 113 18.60 -37.06 -45.19
C PRO A 113 19.83 -38.03 -45.35
N CYS A 114 21.02 -37.67 -44.80
CA CYS A 114 22.38 -37.99 -45.32
C CYS A 114 23.42 -38.65 -44.32
N VAL A 115 24.61 -39.07 -44.83
CA VAL A 115 25.65 -39.96 -44.22
C VAL A 115 27.06 -39.67 -44.86
N LYS A 116 28.32 -40.04 -44.46
CA LYS A 116 29.25 -40.24 -43.28
C LYS A 116 30.61 -40.73 -43.89
N LYS A 117 31.87 -40.67 -43.38
CA LYS A 117 32.72 -39.88 -42.43
C LYS A 117 34.21 -40.36 -42.57
N SER A 118 35.25 -39.58 -42.15
CA SER A 118 36.53 -40.01 -41.47
C SER A 118 37.89 -39.42 -41.95
N ARG A 119 38.72 -38.97 -40.99
CA ARG A 119 40.21 -38.91 -40.95
C ARG A 119 40.62 -38.91 -39.45
N ARG A 120 41.89 -39.22 -39.07
CA ARG A 120 42.41 -39.17 -37.67
C ARG A 120 43.95 -39.14 -37.59
N HIS A 121 44.55 -38.07 -37.05
CA HIS A 121 45.61 -38.11 -35.99
C HIS A 121 46.17 -36.71 -35.65
N GLY A 122 46.52 -35.91 -36.67
CA GLY A 122 46.86 -34.48 -36.50
C GLY A 122 45.68 -33.64 -35.97
N GLU A 123 44.52 -34.28 -35.81
CA GLU A 123 43.35 -33.77 -35.12
C GLU A 123 43.64 -33.49 -33.65
N GLN A 124 44.46 -34.25 -32.91
CA GLN A 124 44.50 -34.13 -31.44
C GLN A 124 45.06 -32.80 -30.88
N GLU A 125 46.09 -32.23 -31.48
CA GLU A 125 46.64 -30.94 -31.04
C GLU A 125 45.75 -29.78 -31.52
N TYR A 126 45.23 -29.90 -32.75
CA TYR A 126 44.19 -29.03 -33.30
C TYR A 126 42.89 -29.07 -32.47
N GLU A 127 42.51 -30.22 -31.91
CA GLU A 127 41.37 -30.43 -31.03
C GLU A 127 41.56 -29.71 -29.69
N ARG A 128 42.79 -29.63 -29.15
CA ARG A 128 43.06 -28.85 -27.93
C ARG A 128 42.93 -27.35 -28.18
N ASN A 129 43.61 -26.83 -29.20
CA ASN A 129 43.51 -25.40 -29.53
C ASN A 129 42.07 -25.01 -29.90
N THR A 130 41.36 -25.81 -30.70
CA THR A 130 39.95 -25.55 -31.02
C THR A 130 39.01 -25.78 -29.83
N GLN A 131 39.35 -26.59 -28.82
CA GLN A 131 38.59 -26.67 -27.56
C GLN A 131 38.73 -25.38 -26.73
N ASP A 132 39.94 -24.84 -26.59
CA ASP A 132 40.16 -23.56 -25.88
C ASP A 132 39.55 -22.36 -26.62
N GLU A 133 39.63 -22.33 -27.96
CA GLU A 133 38.91 -21.35 -28.77
C GLU A 133 37.39 -21.48 -28.61
N ARG A 134 36.84 -22.71 -28.61
CA ARG A 134 35.42 -22.95 -28.36
C ARG A 134 35.01 -22.56 -26.94
N LYS A 135 35.88 -22.75 -25.94
CA LYS A 135 35.64 -22.31 -24.56
C LYS A 135 35.55 -20.79 -24.48
N ARG A 136 36.56 -20.08 -25.00
CA ARG A 136 36.59 -18.61 -25.09
C ARG A 136 35.43 -18.04 -25.92
N ALA A 137 35.02 -18.72 -26.98
CA ALA A 137 33.86 -18.32 -27.79
C ALA A 137 32.53 -18.51 -27.04
N ARG A 138 32.38 -19.58 -26.26
CA ARG A 138 31.22 -19.77 -25.35
C ARG A 138 31.18 -18.71 -24.26
N GLU A 139 32.30 -18.47 -23.58
CA GLU A 139 32.41 -17.46 -22.53
C GLU A 139 31.99 -16.06 -23.04
N ARG A 140 32.47 -15.65 -24.23
CA ARG A 140 32.01 -14.40 -24.88
C ARG A 140 30.53 -14.41 -25.25
N ALA A 141 30.01 -15.52 -25.77
CA ALA A 141 28.60 -15.62 -26.17
C ALA A 141 27.66 -15.64 -24.95
N GLU A 142 28.11 -16.17 -23.81
CA GLU A 142 27.40 -16.14 -22.53
C GLU A 142 27.46 -14.75 -21.89
N GLU A 143 28.61 -14.06 -21.95
CA GLU A 143 28.72 -12.66 -21.53
C GLU A 143 27.84 -11.72 -22.37
N GLN A 144 27.81 -11.90 -23.70
CA GLN A 144 26.95 -11.13 -24.59
C GLN A 144 25.46 -11.40 -24.29
N LYS A 145 25.04 -12.66 -24.13
CA LYS A 145 23.67 -13.01 -23.72
C LYS A 145 23.29 -12.38 -22.38
N ARG A 146 24.22 -12.33 -21.42
CA ARG A 146 23.96 -11.68 -20.12
C ARG A 146 23.67 -10.20 -20.30
N LYS A 147 24.47 -9.49 -21.12
CA LYS A 147 24.24 -8.07 -21.45
C LYS A 147 22.92 -7.85 -22.21
N GLU A 148 22.60 -8.70 -23.18
CA GLU A 148 21.33 -8.66 -23.92
C GLU A 148 20.12 -8.90 -23.00
N GLU A 149 20.24 -9.79 -22.00
CA GLU A 149 19.18 -10.00 -21.01
C GLU A 149 19.08 -8.83 -20.00
N GLU A 150 20.21 -8.27 -19.58
CA GLU A 150 20.31 -7.12 -18.68
C GLU A 150 19.71 -5.86 -19.32
N GLU A 151 20.04 -5.56 -20.58
CA GLU A 151 19.36 -4.52 -21.38
C GLU A 151 17.86 -4.77 -21.51
N ARG A 152 17.44 -6.02 -21.77
CA ARG A 152 16.02 -6.37 -21.89
C ARG A 152 15.27 -6.18 -20.56
N ARG A 153 15.93 -6.43 -19.43
CA ARG A 153 15.38 -6.14 -18.08
C ARG A 153 15.26 -4.63 -17.86
N SER A 154 16.30 -3.84 -18.15
CA SER A 154 16.27 -2.37 -18.06
C SER A 154 15.11 -1.77 -18.85
N ARG A 155 14.98 -2.13 -20.14
CA ARG A 155 13.90 -1.62 -21.01
C ARG A 155 12.50 -2.00 -20.51
N PHE A 156 12.32 -3.17 -19.90
CA PHE A 156 11.04 -3.59 -19.34
C PHE A 156 10.71 -2.84 -18.04
N GLU A 157 11.71 -2.54 -17.21
CA GLU A 157 11.56 -1.74 -16.00
C GLU A 157 11.29 -0.26 -16.32
N GLU A 158 11.99 0.31 -17.32
CA GLU A 158 11.72 1.63 -17.89
C GLU A 158 10.30 1.73 -18.48
N GLU A 159 9.85 0.74 -19.25
CA GLU A 159 8.49 0.71 -19.81
C GLU A 159 7.44 0.61 -18.69
N ARG A 160 7.70 -0.19 -17.65
CA ARG A 160 6.84 -0.27 -16.46
C ARG A 160 6.77 1.07 -15.72
N GLU A 161 7.90 1.73 -15.48
CA GLU A 161 7.93 3.07 -14.89
C GLU A 161 7.15 4.09 -15.73
N GLN A 162 7.26 4.05 -17.06
CA GLN A 162 6.50 4.93 -17.95
C GLN A 162 4.99 4.69 -17.83
N ARG A 163 4.56 3.42 -17.80
CA ARG A 163 3.16 3.03 -17.59
C ARG A 163 2.62 3.48 -16.23
N GLU A 164 3.41 3.33 -15.16
CA GLU A 164 3.04 3.81 -13.81
C GLU A 164 2.96 5.36 -13.76
N LYS A 165 3.91 6.07 -14.39
CA LYS A 165 3.89 7.54 -14.52
C LYS A 165 2.72 8.05 -15.36
N GLU A 166 2.31 7.32 -16.39
CA GLU A 166 1.09 7.60 -17.16
C GLU A 166 -0.19 7.33 -16.36
N HIS A 167 -0.22 6.29 -15.53
CA HIS A 167 -1.36 5.97 -14.66
C HIS A 167 -1.61 7.12 -13.69
N TRP A 168 -0.59 7.51 -12.92
CA TRP A 168 -0.65 8.63 -11.98
C TRP A 168 -1.04 9.95 -12.64
N ARG A 169 -0.57 10.22 -13.88
CA ARG A 169 -1.00 11.40 -14.66
C ARG A 169 -2.50 11.37 -14.95
N LYS A 170 -3.03 10.23 -15.37
CA LYS A 170 -4.46 10.06 -15.72
C LYS A 170 -5.35 10.11 -14.49
N GLU A 171 -4.93 9.52 -13.37
CA GLU A 171 -5.65 9.63 -12.09
C GLU A 171 -5.67 11.07 -11.57
N TYR A 172 -4.55 11.79 -11.64
CA TYR A 172 -4.48 13.20 -11.24
C TYR A 172 -5.39 14.08 -12.12
N GLU A 173 -5.43 13.84 -13.42
CA GLU A 173 -6.31 14.55 -14.36
C GLU A 173 -7.80 14.23 -14.11
N GLN A 174 -8.14 12.97 -13.82
CA GLN A 174 -9.49 12.57 -13.41
C GLN A 174 -9.90 13.19 -12.07
N ALA A 175 -8.99 13.29 -11.09
CA ALA A 175 -9.25 13.96 -9.82
C ALA A 175 -9.47 15.48 -10.00
N GLN A 176 -8.67 16.11 -10.86
CA GLN A 176 -8.85 17.52 -11.28
C GLN A 176 -10.19 17.74 -11.99
N GLU A 177 -10.63 16.83 -12.87
CA GLU A 177 -11.95 16.91 -13.50
C GLU A 177 -13.09 16.65 -12.50
N ALA A 178 -12.97 15.66 -11.62
CA ALA A 178 -13.94 15.38 -10.57
C ALA A 178 -14.15 16.58 -9.64
N ASN A 179 -13.07 17.29 -9.26
CA ASN A 179 -13.17 18.52 -8.47
C ASN A 179 -13.89 19.64 -9.24
N ARG A 180 -13.53 19.89 -10.50
CA ARG A 180 -14.22 20.87 -11.38
C ARG A 180 -15.69 20.50 -11.63
N ASN A 181 -16.05 19.23 -11.60
CA ASN A 181 -17.42 18.75 -11.72
C ASN A 181 -18.20 18.96 -10.40
N TRP A 182 -17.56 18.75 -9.26
CA TRP A 182 -18.12 19.01 -7.94
C TRP A 182 -18.34 20.52 -7.69
N GLU A 183 -17.40 21.37 -8.12
CA GLU A 183 -17.54 22.84 -8.09
C GLU A 183 -18.71 23.33 -8.96
N ARG A 184 -18.87 22.78 -10.18
CA ARG A 184 -20.03 23.07 -11.02
C ARG A 184 -21.34 22.60 -10.38
N ALA A 185 -21.38 21.42 -9.77
CA ALA A 185 -22.56 20.92 -9.07
C ALA A 185 -22.91 21.76 -7.82
N GLN A 186 -21.91 22.26 -7.08
CA GLN A 186 -22.08 23.25 -6.01
C GLN A 186 -22.71 24.55 -6.52
N GLU A 187 -22.23 25.05 -7.66
CA GLU A 187 -22.72 26.30 -8.25
C GLU A 187 -24.14 26.15 -8.81
N GLU A 188 -24.45 25.07 -9.54
CA GLU A 188 -25.83 24.73 -9.93
C GLU A 188 -26.77 24.62 -8.73
N ALA A 189 -26.34 23.96 -7.65
CA ALA A 189 -27.15 23.81 -6.44
C ALA A 189 -27.46 25.16 -5.74
N ARG A 190 -26.62 26.18 -5.94
CA ARG A 190 -26.86 27.57 -5.47
C ARG A 190 -27.75 28.36 -6.42
N GLN A 191 -27.75 28.03 -7.71
CA GLN A 191 -28.52 28.73 -8.74
C GLN A 191 -29.96 28.22 -8.87
N ARG A 192 -30.20 26.90 -8.80
CA ARG A 192 -31.55 26.30 -8.89
C ARG A 192 -32.60 26.95 -7.97
N PRO A 193 -32.33 27.27 -6.67
CA PRO A 193 -33.31 27.93 -5.81
C PRO A 193 -33.59 29.40 -6.17
N ARG A 194 -32.77 30.03 -7.02
CA ARG A 194 -33.00 31.36 -7.58
C ARG A 194 -33.84 31.28 -8.85
N GLU A 195 -33.50 30.35 -9.74
CA GLU A 195 -34.25 30.06 -10.97
C GLU A 195 -35.68 29.59 -10.66
N GLU A 196 -35.84 28.68 -9.69
CA GLU A 196 -37.14 28.18 -9.25
C GLU A 196 -38.00 29.30 -8.63
N LYS A 197 -37.40 30.28 -7.95
CA LYS A 197 -38.10 31.48 -7.46
C LYS A 197 -38.52 32.40 -8.60
N ALA A 198 -37.60 32.74 -9.51
CA ALA A 198 -37.90 33.57 -10.67
C ALA A 198 -39.02 32.96 -11.54
N SER A 199 -38.95 31.66 -11.80
CA SER A 199 -39.99 30.93 -12.55
C SER A 199 -41.33 30.85 -11.79
N LYS A 200 -41.32 30.77 -10.45
CA LYS A 200 -42.54 30.88 -9.63
C LYS A 200 -43.13 32.28 -9.63
N GLU A 201 -42.30 33.33 -9.64
CA GLU A 201 -42.75 34.72 -9.71
C GLU A 201 -43.33 35.07 -11.08
N GLU A 202 -42.65 34.68 -12.18
CA GLU A 202 -43.16 34.81 -13.55
C GLU A 202 -44.44 33.96 -13.74
N GLY A 203 -44.45 32.73 -13.23
CA GLY A 203 -45.61 31.85 -13.23
C GLY A 203 -46.79 32.41 -12.42
N ALA A 204 -46.53 33.13 -11.32
CA ALA A 204 -47.55 33.83 -10.55
C ALA A 204 -48.10 35.05 -11.30
N GLN A 205 -47.24 35.85 -11.95
CA GLN A 205 -47.67 36.97 -12.79
C GLN A 205 -48.53 36.49 -13.97
N ASN A 206 -48.16 35.39 -14.63
CA ASN A 206 -48.94 34.84 -15.74
C ASN A 206 -50.21 34.10 -15.26
N ARG A 207 -50.22 33.46 -14.08
CA ARG A 207 -51.47 32.96 -13.47
C ARG A 207 -52.42 34.10 -13.11
N SER A 208 -51.92 35.21 -12.55
CA SER A 208 -52.73 36.39 -12.23
C SER A 208 -53.39 37.04 -13.46
N LYS A 209 -52.89 36.76 -14.68
CA LYS A 209 -53.52 37.17 -15.96
C LYS A 209 -54.52 36.15 -16.51
N ASN A 210 -54.53 34.90 -16.00
CA ASN A 210 -55.27 33.79 -16.59
C ASN A 210 -56.27 33.11 -15.63
N THR A 211 -56.32 33.52 -14.35
CA THR A 211 -57.36 33.08 -13.40
C THR A 211 -58.67 33.85 -13.57
N GLN A 212 -59.27 33.76 -14.76
CA GLN A 212 -60.68 34.12 -14.98
C GLN A 212 -61.47 33.02 -15.70
N ASP A 213 -60.91 31.81 -15.90
CA ASP A 213 -61.65 30.72 -16.53
C ASP A 213 -61.45 29.32 -15.91
N SER A 214 -62.55 28.56 -15.95
CA SER A 214 -62.70 27.10 -15.87
C SER A 214 -61.76 26.25 -14.98
N ASN A 215 -62.13 26.22 -13.70
CA ASN A 215 -62.45 24.96 -12.98
C ASN A 215 -62.54 23.68 -13.86
N THR A 216 -61.65 22.71 -13.66
CA THR A 216 -61.91 21.28 -13.95
C THR A 216 -61.27 20.41 -12.87
N LYS A 217 -61.96 19.35 -12.45
CA LYS A 217 -61.68 18.57 -11.25
C LYS A 217 -61.67 17.06 -11.56
N GLU A 218 -61.38 16.24 -10.55
CA GLU A 218 -61.67 14.79 -10.52
C GLU A 218 -60.86 13.88 -11.47
N THR A 219 -59.60 13.63 -11.08
CA THR A 219 -58.85 12.37 -11.39
C THR A 219 -57.63 12.13 -10.50
N ARG A 220 -57.21 13.10 -9.67
CA ARG A 220 -55.92 13.08 -8.93
C ARG A 220 -55.84 12.23 -7.65
N GLY A 221 -56.91 11.56 -7.24
CA GLY A 221 -57.04 11.02 -5.87
C GLY A 221 -56.03 9.95 -5.44
N SER A 222 -55.48 9.15 -6.36
CA SER A 222 -54.72 7.94 -5.99
C SER A 222 -53.20 8.00 -6.25
N GLN A 223 -52.69 8.96 -7.02
CA GLN A 223 -51.24 9.07 -7.29
C GLN A 223 -50.50 9.87 -6.21
N GLY A 224 -51.12 10.90 -5.64
CA GLY A 224 -50.48 11.82 -4.69
C GLY A 224 -49.99 11.15 -3.40
N ASN A 225 -50.63 10.06 -2.95
CA ASN A 225 -50.19 9.34 -1.75
C ASN A 225 -48.84 8.65 -1.97
N ASN A 226 -48.65 7.99 -3.12
CA ASN A 226 -47.40 7.31 -3.47
C ASN A 226 -46.25 8.30 -3.74
N GLU A 227 -46.58 9.51 -4.21
CA GLU A 227 -45.63 10.60 -4.41
C GLU A 227 -45.18 11.19 -3.06
N ALA A 228 -46.13 11.50 -2.16
CA ALA A 228 -45.84 11.97 -0.80
C ALA A 228 -45.04 10.96 0.04
N GLU A 229 -45.31 9.65 -0.11
CA GLU A 229 -44.54 8.58 0.54
C GLU A 229 -43.10 8.49 0.01
N ARG A 230 -42.92 8.60 -1.31
CA ARG A 230 -41.57 8.69 -1.92
C ARG A 230 -40.81 9.91 -1.41
N ASP A 231 -41.42 11.09 -1.41
CA ASP A 231 -40.81 12.32 -0.90
C ASP A 231 -40.45 12.23 0.59
N ARG A 232 -41.21 11.46 1.37
CA ARG A 232 -40.87 11.15 2.76
C ARG A 232 -39.61 10.27 2.83
N LEU A 233 -39.60 9.14 2.12
CA LEU A 233 -38.46 8.21 2.11
C LEU A 233 -37.17 8.85 1.58
N TYR A 234 -37.24 9.71 0.57
CA TYR A 234 -36.10 10.48 0.09
C TYR A 234 -35.56 11.46 1.15
N ARG A 235 -36.44 12.16 1.89
CA ARG A 235 -36.01 13.04 2.99
C ARG A 235 -35.37 12.27 4.14
N GLU A 236 -35.96 11.14 4.55
CA GLU A 236 -35.39 10.27 5.59
C GLU A 236 -34.03 9.68 5.16
N ALA A 237 -33.89 9.28 3.89
CA ALA A 237 -32.62 8.80 3.34
C ALA A 237 -31.54 9.91 3.27
N VAL A 238 -31.88 11.12 2.83
CA VAL A 238 -30.95 12.26 2.79
C VAL A 238 -30.51 12.68 4.20
N GLN A 239 -31.42 12.67 5.18
CA GLN A 239 -31.08 12.90 6.59
C GLN A 239 -30.14 11.80 7.13
N SER A 240 -30.41 10.53 6.81
CA SER A 240 -29.55 9.41 7.19
C SER A 240 -28.13 9.55 6.61
N ILE A 241 -28.01 9.90 5.32
CA ILE A 241 -26.72 10.16 4.67
C ILE A 241 -26.00 11.34 5.35
N ALA A 242 -26.68 12.46 5.59
CA ALA A 242 -26.07 13.62 6.25
C ALA A 242 -25.55 13.29 7.67
N ASN A 243 -26.31 12.50 8.44
CA ASN A 243 -25.92 12.04 9.77
C ASN A 243 -24.69 11.11 9.71
N LEU A 244 -24.62 10.21 8.72
CA LEU A 244 -23.46 9.35 8.49
C LEU A 244 -22.22 10.14 8.04
N THR A 245 -22.37 11.10 7.13
CA THR A 245 -21.29 12.00 6.72
C THR A 245 -20.74 12.77 7.91
N LYS A 246 -21.62 13.32 8.77
CA LYS A 246 -21.19 14.00 10.00
C LYS A 246 -20.44 13.05 10.94
N ARG A 247 -20.97 11.86 11.25
CA ARG A 247 -20.29 10.88 12.11
C ARG A 247 -18.91 10.48 11.56
N ASN A 248 -18.76 10.37 10.25
CA ASN A 248 -17.47 10.08 9.61
C ASN A 248 -16.48 11.26 9.70
N GLN A 249 -16.97 12.51 9.66
CA GLN A 249 -16.15 13.70 9.92
C GLN A 249 -15.71 13.76 11.38
N ASP A 250 -16.62 13.52 12.32
CA ASP A 250 -16.35 13.48 13.76
C ASP A 250 -15.31 12.40 14.09
N LEU A 251 -15.45 11.18 13.55
CA LEU A 251 -14.48 10.09 13.67
C LEU A 251 -13.11 10.43 13.07
N SER A 252 -13.08 11.05 11.88
CA SER A 252 -11.83 11.47 11.23
C SER A 252 -11.07 12.51 12.07
N ALA A 253 -11.81 13.46 12.68
CA ALA A 253 -11.24 14.43 13.61
C ALA A 253 -10.69 13.76 14.88
N THR A 254 -11.40 12.78 15.45
CA THR A 254 -10.93 12.00 16.61
C THR A 254 -9.65 11.22 16.29
N ILE A 255 -9.59 10.53 15.14
CA ILE A 255 -8.40 9.78 14.71
C ILE A 255 -7.20 10.73 14.56
N LYS A 256 -7.39 11.91 13.93
CA LYS A 256 -6.33 12.91 13.79
C LYS A 256 -5.85 13.44 15.14
N ALA A 257 -6.75 13.71 16.08
CA ALA A 257 -6.40 14.18 17.42
C ALA A 257 -5.55 13.15 18.19
N LEU A 258 -5.92 11.86 18.13
CA LEU A 258 -5.15 10.76 18.74
C LEU A 258 -3.77 10.61 18.08
N GLN A 259 -3.67 10.75 16.76
CA GLN A 259 -2.38 10.73 16.04
C GLN A 259 -1.48 11.90 16.46
N GLU A 260 -2.02 13.12 16.57
CA GLU A 260 -1.26 14.27 17.07
C GLU A 260 -0.82 14.10 18.53
N GLU A 261 -1.63 13.45 19.38
CA GLU A 261 -1.24 13.17 20.76
C GLU A 261 -0.12 12.12 20.84
N LEU A 262 -0.24 11.01 20.11
CA LEU A 262 0.81 9.96 20.05
C LEU A 262 2.13 10.51 19.48
N GLN A 263 2.08 11.42 18.51
CA GLN A 263 3.27 12.13 18.02
C GLN A 263 3.89 13.04 19.09
N ARG A 264 3.08 13.76 19.89
CA ARG A 264 3.60 14.59 20.99
C ARG A 264 4.22 13.74 22.10
N ARG A 265 3.58 12.61 22.45
CA ARG A 265 4.09 11.64 23.43
C ARG A 265 5.41 11.01 22.96
N SER A 266 5.48 10.49 21.74
CA SER A 266 6.72 9.87 21.22
C SER A 266 7.88 10.85 21.09
N VAL A 267 7.64 12.11 20.67
CA VAL A 267 8.69 13.15 20.67
C VAL A 267 9.18 13.48 22.10
N SER A 268 8.28 13.48 23.09
CA SER A 268 8.67 13.68 24.50
C SER A 268 9.48 12.52 25.06
N LEU A 269 9.08 11.27 24.79
CA LEU A 269 9.82 10.07 25.20
C LEU A 269 11.21 10.00 24.54
N LEU A 270 11.30 10.38 23.26
CA LEU A 270 12.58 10.45 22.54
C LEU A 270 13.51 11.52 23.14
N ALA A 271 12.99 12.66 23.61
CA ALA A 271 13.77 13.69 24.29
C ALA A 271 14.28 13.22 25.67
N GLN A 272 13.41 12.65 26.50
CA GLN A 272 13.79 12.06 27.79
C GLN A 272 14.86 10.97 27.60
N SER A 273 14.73 10.16 26.54
CA SER A 273 15.70 9.13 26.19
C SER A 273 17.02 9.69 25.65
N TRP A 274 17.00 10.83 24.94
CA TRP A 274 18.20 11.52 24.47
C TRP A 274 19.00 12.11 25.64
N ASP A 275 18.32 12.67 26.64
CA ASP A 275 18.95 13.19 27.86
C ASP A 275 19.46 12.07 28.77
N ALA A 276 18.70 10.96 28.91
CA ALA A 276 19.16 9.76 29.59
C ALA A 276 20.40 9.13 28.91
N TYR A 277 20.40 9.04 27.57
CA TYR A 277 21.55 8.59 26.78
C TYR A 277 22.78 9.50 26.99
N LYS A 278 22.60 10.83 27.01
CA LYS A 278 23.68 11.78 27.34
C LYS A 278 24.24 11.53 28.74
N ALA A 279 23.38 11.51 29.75
CA ALA A 279 23.79 11.28 31.13
C ALA A 279 24.52 9.94 31.31
N LEU A 280 24.00 8.85 30.75
CA LEU A 280 24.65 7.53 30.79
C LEU A 280 26.01 7.54 30.07
N TRP A 281 26.16 8.26 28.95
CA TRP A 281 27.45 8.39 28.26
C TRP A 281 28.52 9.12 29.08
N ASP A 282 28.12 10.06 29.94
CA ASP A 282 29.05 10.69 30.89
C ASP A 282 29.42 9.70 32.02
N HIS A 283 28.43 8.97 32.56
CA HIS A 283 28.62 7.95 33.60
C HIS A 283 29.47 6.75 33.14
N LEU A 284 29.45 6.38 31.85
CA LEU A 284 30.34 5.34 31.28
C LEU A 284 31.82 5.62 31.58
N ASN A 285 32.24 6.88 31.66
CA ASN A 285 33.63 7.24 31.94
C ASN A 285 34.02 7.04 33.40
N HIS A 286 33.05 6.90 34.32
CA HIS A 286 33.31 6.73 35.74
C HIS A 286 33.69 5.27 36.07
N PRO A 287 34.85 4.99 36.70
CA PRO A 287 35.40 3.64 36.79
C PRO A 287 34.62 2.68 37.70
N SER A 288 33.79 3.20 38.61
CA SER A 288 33.02 2.39 39.57
C SER A 288 31.77 1.72 39.00
N LEU A 289 31.34 2.10 37.78
CA LEU A 289 30.14 1.53 37.17
C LEU A 289 30.45 0.16 36.56
N GLN A 290 29.74 -0.88 37.00
CA GLN A 290 29.74 -2.18 36.33
C GLN A 290 28.93 -2.06 35.04
N LEU A 291 29.47 -2.58 33.93
CA LEU A 291 28.87 -2.41 32.60
C LEU A 291 28.31 -3.74 32.08
N SER A 292 26.99 -3.92 32.11
CA SER A 292 26.27 -4.97 31.39
C SER A 292 25.73 -4.47 30.05
N PHE A 293 25.29 -5.37 29.17
CA PHE A 293 24.64 -5.02 27.90
C PHE A 293 23.49 -4.02 28.09
N ALA A 294 22.67 -4.21 29.12
CA ALA A 294 21.52 -3.35 29.42
C ALA A 294 21.88 -1.98 30.05
N THR A 295 23.10 -1.81 30.58
CA THR A 295 23.57 -0.50 31.11
C THR A 295 24.28 0.36 30.07
N ILE A 296 24.62 -0.19 28.91
CA ILE A 296 25.26 0.56 27.84
C ILE A 296 24.21 1.48 27.19
N PRO A 297 24.44 2.79 27.08
CA PRO A 297 23.55 3.72 26.39
C PRO A 297 23.59 3.50 24.88
N TRP A 298 22.79 2.55 24.39
CA TRP A 298 22.56 2.31 22.97
C TRP A 298 21.85 3.51 22.34
N PRO A 299 22.13 3.85 21.07
CA PRO A 299 21.61 5.06 20.45
C PRO A 299 20.22 4.80 19.85
N MET A 300 19.27 4.39 20.68
CA MET A 300 17.90 4.01 20.29
C MET A 300 16.93 4.11 21.49
N HIS A 301 15.63 4.10 21.20
CA HIS A 301 14.55 3.97 22.19
C HIS A 301 13.49 2.98 21.66
N PRO A 302 13.00 2.03 22.47
CA PRO A 302 13.48 1.66 23.81
C PRO A 302 14.94 1.16 23.78
N GLN A 303 15.56 0.98 24.97
CA GLN A 303 16.88 0.36 25.06
C GLN A 303 16.78 -1.15 24.76
N PRO A 304 17.73 -1.72 23.99
CA PRO A 304 17.69 -3.13 23.60
C PRO A 304 17.95 -4.04 24.82
N LYS A 305 17.25 -5.17 24.87
CA LYS A 305 17.48 -6.28 25.82
C LYS A 305 18.45 -7.32 25.23
N THR A 306 18.49 -7.44 23.90
CA THR A 306 19.40 -8.34 23.15
C THR A 306 20.06 -7.63 21.94
N PRO A 307 21.15 -8.16 21.37
CA PRO A 307 21.75 -7.61 20.14
C PRO A 307 20.79 -7.60 18.94
N SER A 308 19.84 -8.55 18.88
CA SER A 308 18.87 -8.65 17.78
C SER A 308 17.82 -7.55 17.78
N ASP A 309 17.63 -6.86 18.91
CA ASP A 309 16.68 -5.76 19.04
C ASP A 309 17.21 -4.47 18.36
N ILE A 310 18.53 -4.41 18.09
CA ILE A 310 19.20 -3.24 17.51
C ILE A 310 18.88 -3.15 16.02
N THR A 311 17.86 -2.37 15.68
CA THR A 311 17.45 -2.15 14.28
C THR A 311 18.00 -0.83 13.71
N ALA A 312 18.38 -0.87 12.43
CA ALA A 312 18.81 0.32 11.68
C ALA A 312 17.81 1.48 11.74
N LEU A 313 16.50 1.17 11.78
CA LEU A 313 15.43 2.18 11.85
C LEU A 313 15.41 2.90 13.20
N ALA A 314 15.43 2.17 14.32
CA ALA A 314 15.43 2.77 15.66
C ALA A 314 16.69 3.63 15.88
N VAL A 315 17.86 3.13 15.44
CA VAL A 315 19.15 3.84 15.51
C VAL A 315 19.14 5.12 14.68
N SER A 316 18.59 5.07 13.45
CA SER A 316 18.48 6.24 12.57
C SER A 316 17.51 7.28 13.11
N ASN A 317 16.33 6.87 13.57
CA ASN A 317 15.30 7.75 14.13
C ASN A 317 15.83 8.50 15.37
N PHE A 318 16.58 7.81 16.23
CA PHE A 318 17.17 8.41 17.43
C PHE A 318 18.31 9.37 17.09
N LEU A 319 19.32 8.94 16.33
CA LEU A 319 20.51 9.74 16.00
C LEU A 319 20.22 10.93 15.07
N PHE A 320 19.24 10.82 14.19
CA PHE A 320 18.89 11.89 13.25
C PHE A 320 17.74 12.79 13.74
N SER A 321 17.22 12.53 14.94
CA SER A 321 16.26 13.42 15.59
C SER A 321 16.79 14.87 15.70
N ASN A 322 15.85 15.82 15.68
CA ASN A 322 16.14 17.25 15.84
C ASN A 322 16.27 17.66 17.32
N LEU A 323 16.48 16.70 18.22
CA LEU A 323 16.55 16.89 19.67
C LEU A 323 17.98 17.21 20.14
N ASP A 324 18.99 16.91 19.31
CA ASP A 324 20.33 17.45 19.52
C ASP A 324 20.43 18.84 18.88
N SER A 325 20.53 19.87 19.73
CA SER A 325 20.41 21.30 19.41
C SER A 325 21.62 21.91 18.68
N GLY A 326 22.22 21.18 17.75
CA GLY A 326 23.26 21.68 16.86
C GLY A 326 22.96 21.34 15.41
N ASP A 327 23.12 22.33 14.52
CA ASP A 327 22.94 22.27 13.06
C ASP A 327 24.01 21.42 12.34
N ARG A 328 24.34 20.26 12.91
CA ARG A 328 25.28 19.29 12.35
C ARG A 328 24.58 18.50 11.25
N SER A 329 25.20 18.45 10.07
CA SER A 329 24.70 17.65 8.95
C SER A 329 24.51 16.19 9.36
N ARG A 330 23.57 15.48 8.73
CA ARG A 330 23.34 14.05 8.97
C ARG A 330 24.64 13.25 8.80
N LYS A 331 25.42 13.55 7.75
CA LYS A 331 26.77 13.03 7.49
C LYS A 331 27.73 13.22 8.67
N ASP A 332 27.69 14.34 9.39
CA ASP A 332 28.55 14.61 10.55
C ASP A 332 28.00 14.02 11.85
N LYS A 333 26.66 13.90 12.01
CA LYS A 333 26.05 13.08 13.06
C LYS A 333 26.50 11.61 12.92
N ILE A 334 26.47 11.04 11.70
CA ILE A 334 26.95 9.67 11.40
C ILE A 334 28.45 9.52 11.71
N LYS A 335 29.31 10.41 11.21
CA LYS A 335 30.76 10.37 11.53
C LYS A 335 31.03 10.44 13.04
N THR A 336 30.28 11.27 13.77
CA THR A 336 30.41 11.39 15.23
C THR A 336 30.02 10.08 15.92
N ALA A 337 28.94 9.44 15.49
CA ALA A 337 28.51 8.14 15.99
C ALA A 337 29.54 7.04 15.69
N LEU A 338 30.02 6.94 14.44
CA LEU A 338 31.09 6.01 14.06
C LEU A 338 32.36 6.23 14.91
N LEU A 339 32.80 7.48 15.10
CA LEU A 339 33.97 7.80 15.92
C LEU A 339 33.80 7.51 17.42
N ARG A 340 32.58 7.28 17.91
CA ARG A 340 32.25 6.90 19.29
C ARG A 340 32.09 5.38 19.45
N TRP A 341 31.46 4.73 18.48
CA TRP A 341 31.17 3.29 18.46
C TRP A 341 32.23 2.43 17.75
N HIS A 342 33.31 3.02 17.22
CA HIS A 342 34.40 2.28 16.59
C HIS A 342 35.06 1.29 17.57
N PRO A 343 35.28 0.01 17.19
CA PRO A 343 35.71 -1.04 18.12
C PRO A 343 37.01 -0.72 18.87
N ASP A 344 38.01 -0.12 18.20
CA ASP A 344 39.27 0.31 18.83
C ASP A 344 39.07 1.26 20.03
N LYS A 345 38.13 2.21 19.92
CA LYS A 345 37.83 3.13 21.04
C LYS A 345 36.93 2.46 22.08
N PHE A 346 35.98 1.66 21.62
CA PHE A 346 35.04 0.94 22.48
C PHE A 346 35.69 -0.20 23.26
N ALA A 347 36.88 -0.68 22.85
CA ALA A 347 37.68 -1.67 23.58
C ALA A 347 37.97 -1.27 25.05
N ARG A 348 38.08 0.03 25.33
CA ARG A 348 38.26 0.57 26.70
C ARG A 348 37.00 0.47 27.57
N VAL A 349 35.84 0.31 26.94
CA VAL A 349 34.54 0.09 27.58
C VAL A 349 34.33 -1.43 27.75
N LEU A 350 34.55 -2.20 26.68
CA LEU A 350 34.48 -3.67 26.66
C LEU A 350 35.37 -4.36 27.70
N SER A 351 36.56 -3.83 27.99
CA SER A 351 37.44 -4.39 29.03
C SER A 351 36.80 -4.38 30.44
N ARG A 352 35.89 -3.45 30.70
CA ARG A 352 35.12 -3.31 31.95
C ARG A 352 33.80 -4.08 31.98
N VAL A 353 33.36 -4.58 30.83
CA VAL A 353 32.18 -5.46 30.73
C VAL A 353 32.54 -6.85 31.27
N PRO A 354 31.70 -7.49 32.12
CA PRO A 354 31.89 -8.87 32.55
C PRO A 354 31.97 -9.83 31.37
N GLU A 355 32.76 -10.91 31.51
CA GLU A 355 33.07 -11.81 30.40
C GLU A 355 31.85 -12.49 29.77
N ALA A 356 30.77 -12.69 30.55
CA ALA A 356 29.49 -13.21 30.06
C ALA A 356 28.75 -12.25 29.10
N ASP A 357 28.88 -10.93 29.31
CA ASP A 357 28.17 -9.90 28.55
C ASP A 357 28.98 -9.41 27.33
N ARG A 358 30.32 -9.54 27.37
CA ARG A 358 31.22 -9.13 26.29
C ARG A 358 30.78 -9.56 24.89
N PRO A 359 30.43 -10.83 24.59
CA PRO A 359 30.03 -11.22 23.24
C PRO A 359 28.76 -10.52 22.76
N LEU A 360 27.77 -10.30 23.64
CA LEU A 360 26.54 -9.58 23.31
C LEU A 360 26.85 -8.10 22.99
N VAL A 361 27.72 -7.49 23.78
CA VAL A 361 28.14 -6.09 23.59
C VAL A 361 28.95 -5.94 22.29
N GLU A 362 29.88 -6.85 22.02
CA GLU A 362 30.69 -6.84 20.78
C GLU A 362 29.82 -7.05 19.53
N GLU A 363 28.85 -7.98 19.58
CA GLU A 363 27.88 -8.17 18.50
C GLU A 363 27.02 -6.91 18.29
N GLY A 364 26.47 -6.32 19.35
CA GLY A 364 25.64 -5.11 19.26
C GLY A 364 26.40 -3.91 18.70
N VAL A 365 27.65 -3.71 19.10
CA VAL A 365 28.55 -2.70 18.51
C VAL A 365 28.83 -3.01 17.04
N GLY A 366 29.04 -4.28 16.68
CA GLY A 366 29.20 -4.73 15.29
C GLY A 366 27.96 -4.53 14.43
N ILE A 367 26.75 -4.61 14.99
CA ILE A 367 25.48 -4.26 14.32
C ILE A 367 25.41 -2.74 14.10
N LEU A 368 25.62 -1.93 15.15
CA LEU A 368 25.63 -0.46 15.04
C LEU A 368 26.62 0.05 13.98
N VAL A 369 27.87 -0.42 14.00
CA VAL A 369 28.90 0.05 13.08
C VAL A 369 28.59 -0.33 11.62
N ARG A 370 27.95 -1.48 11.37
CA ARG A 370 27.44 -1.82 10.02
C ARG A 370 26.36 -0.82 9.58
N HIS A 371 25.31 -0.65 10.37
CA HIS A 371 24.22 0.27 10.04
C HIS A 371 24.67 1.72 9.84
N LEU A 372 25.60 2.21 10.65
CA LEU A 372 26.16 3.57 10.50
C LEU A 372 27.01 3.72 9.22
N ASN A 373 27.70 2.66 8.77
CA ASN A 373 28.39 2.67 7.49
C ASN A 373 27.41 2.60 6.31
N ASP A 374 26.32 1.83 6.43
CA ASP A 374 25.25 1.78 5.42
C ASP A 374 24.57 3.15 5.25
N GLU A 375 24.28 3.84 6.36
CA GLU A 375 23.77 5.22 6.35
C GLU A 375 24.78 6.21 5.76
N LEU A 376 26.08 6.08 6.08
CA LEU A 376 27.13 6.92 5.49
C LEU A 376 27.31 6.68 3.97
N ALA A 377 26.97 5.48 3.49
CA ALA A 377 27.00 5.15 2.07
C ALA A 377 25.83 5.74 1.28
N LYS A 378 24.66 5.94 1.92
CA LYS A 378 23.48 6.62 1.35
C LYS A 378 23.67 8.14 1.26
N GLU A 379 24.41 8.72 2.20
CA GLU A 379 24.72 10.16 2.27
C GLU A 379 25.95 10.52 1.41
N LYS A 380 26.10 9.96 0.21
CA LYS A 380 27.22 10.20 -0.72
C LYS A 380 26.85 11.12 -1.86
#